data_AF-A0A0Q4D1K0-F1
#
_entry.id   AF-A0A0Q4D1K0-F1
#
_cell.length_a   1.000
_cell.length_b   1.000
_cell.length_c   1.000
_cell.angle_alpha   90.00
_cell.angle_beta   90.00
_cell.angle_gamma   90.00
#
_symmetry.space_group_name_H-M   'P 1'
#
loop_
_entity.id
_entity.type
_entity.pdbx_description
1 polymer ?
#
loop_
_entity_poly.entity_id
_entity_poly.type
_entity_poly.pdbx_seq_one_letter_code
_entity_poly.pdbx_strand_id
1 'polypeptide(L)'
;MSMVVRFLVPGLLAVSGVAQAMPDQLLRDHQAARTARAEGKILPLREIERRVVPQVRGAQYLGFDYDPDRGIYTLKFLRDGAVIWVDVDARTGQITGRSR
;
A
#
# COMPACT_ATOMS: atom_id res chain seq x y z
N MET A 1 26.48 -18.73 -16.04
CA MET A 1 25.63 -18.69 -17.24
C MET A 1 25.54 -17.23 -17.69
N SER A 2 26.34 -16.87 -18.68
CA SER A 2 26.44 -15.49 -19.19
C SER A 2 25.41 -15.28 -20.29
N MET A 3 24.68 -14.18 -20.28
CA MET A 3 23.94 -13.75 -21.47
C MET A 3 23.92 -12.21 -21.53
N VAL A 4 24.82 -11.72 -22.38
CA VAL A 4 24.88 -10.35 -22.86
C VAL A 4 23.75 -10.19 -23.89
N VAL A 5 22.93 -9.14 -23.78
CA VAL A 5 22.17 -8.64 -24.94
C VAL A 5 22.45 -7.17 -25.11
N ARG A 6 22.85 -6.88 -26.34
CA ARG A 6 23.51 -5.71 -26.89
C ARG A 6 22.43 -4.73 -27.34
N PHE A 7 22.58 -3.46 -26.95
CA PHE A 7 21.71 -2.37 -27.37
C PHE A 7 21.67 -2.22 -28.89
N LEU A 8 20.47 -2.07 -29.44
CA LEU A 8 20.22 -1.44 -30.74
C LEU A 8 18.96 -0.58 -30.63
N VAL A 9 19.11 0.73 -30.81
CA VAL A 9 18.05 1.73 -31.01
C VAL A 9 18.26 2.26 -32.43
N PRO A 10 17.23 2.36 -33.28
CA PRO A 10 16.58 3.66 -33.49
C PRO A 10 15.09 3.61 -33.87
N GLY A 11 14.39 4.73 -33.67
CA GLY A 11 13.20 5.05 -34.47
C GLY A 11 11.95 5.45 -33.70
N LEU A 12 11.87 6.75 -33.41
CA LEU A 12 10.70 7.63 -33.49
C LEU A 12 9.30 6.95 -33.47
N LEU A 13 8.52 7.19 -32.41
CA LEU A 13 7.06 7.36 -32.44
C LEU A 13 6.60 7.93 -31.09
N ALA A 14 5.69 8.90 -31.14
CA ALA A 14 5.21 9.69 -30.02
C ALA A 14 4.66 8.82 -28.87
N VAL A 15 5.20 8.97 -27.66
CA VAL A 15 4.52 8.50 -26.44
C VAL A 15 3.65 9.64 -25.93
N SER A 16 2.46 9.71 -26.50
CA SER A 16 1.30 10.37 -25.90
C SER A 16 0.99 9.72 -24.55
N GLY A 17 0.81 10.55 -23.52
CA GLY A 17 0.11 10.17 -22.30
C GLY A 17 0.88 9.30 -21.32
N VAL A 18 1.59 9.94 -20.39
CA VAL A 18 1.75 9.37 -19.05
C VAL A 18 0.34 9.27 -18.45
N ALA A 19 -0.35 8.16 -18.69
CA ALA A 19 -1.54 7.79 -17.96
C ALA A 19 -1.08 7.56 -16.51
N GLN A 20 -1.35 8.53 -15.65
CA GLN A 20 -1.19 8.42 -14.20
C GLN A 20 -2.22 7.41 -13.69
N ALA A 21 -1.96 6.12 -13.89
CA ALA A 21 -2.77 5.02 -13.37
C ALA A 21 -2.43 4.80 -11.89
N MET A 22 -2.78 5.74 -11.03
CA MET A 22 -2.71 5.64 -9.57
C MET A 22 -4.03 5.92 -8.81
N PRO A 23 -5.07 6.61 -9.35
CA PRO A 23 -6.28 6.86 -8.55
C PRO A 23 -7.21 5.66 -8.44
N ASP A 24 -7.28 4.78 -9.44
CA ASP A 24 -8.23 3.66 -9.46
C ASP A 24 -8.00 2.65 -8.33
N GLN A 25 -6.75 2.32 -8.03
CA GLN A 25 -6.45 1.31 -7.02
C GLN A 25 -6.75 1.80 -5.61
N LEU A 26 -6.28 3.01 -5.26
CA LEU A 26 -6.64 3.68 -4.01
C LEU A 26 -8.17 3.76 -3.87
N LEU A 27 -8.88 4.22 -4.91
CA LEU A 27 -10.33 4.37 -4.86
C LEU A 27 -11.06 3.04 -4.64
N ARG A 28 -10.60 1.95 -5.27
CA ARG A 28 -11.14 0.60 -5.06
C ARG A 28 -10.88 0.09 -3.64
N ASP A 29 -9.69 0.29 -3.10
CA ASP A 29 -9.33 -0.14 -1.73
C ASP A 29 -10.18 0.62 -0.70
N HIS A 30 -10.42 1.92 -0.94
CA HIS A 30 -11.32 2.73 -0.14
C HIS A 30 -12.77 2.26 -0.20
N GLN A 31 -13.25 1.73 -1.33
CA GLN A 31 -14.61 1.20 -1.45
C GLN A 31 -14.73 -0.16 -0.76
N ALA A 32 -13.81 -1.09 -1.00
CA ALA A 32 -13.80 -2.40 -0.37
C ALA A 32 -13.70 -2.31 1.17
N ALA A 33 -12.83 -1.45 1.67
CA ALA A 33 -12.72 -1.19 3.10
C ALA A 33 -14.00 -0.56 3.68
N ARG A 34 -14.71 0.27 2.92
CA ARG A 34 -16.00 0.85 3.35
C ARG A 34 -17.08 -0.22 3.46
N THR A 35 -17.21 -1.10 2.46
CA THR A 35 -18.19 -2.19 2.46
C THR A 35 -17.94 -3.17 3.62
N ALA A 36 -16.70 -3.63 3.80
CA ALA A 36 -16.36 -4.55 4.88
C ALA A 36 -16.60 -3.96 6.28
N ARG A 37 -16.42 -2.64 6.45
CA ARG A 37 -16.78 -1.94 7.70
C ARG A 37 -18.28 -1.86 7.92
N ALA A 38 -19.05 -1.55 6.88
CA ALA A 38 -20.51 -1.45 6.97
C ALA A 38 -21.13 -2.77 7.45
N GLU A 39 -20.51 -3.90 7.12
CA GLU A 39 -20.90 -5.23 7.57
C GLU A 39 -20.39 -5.58 8.98
N GLY A 40 -19.70 -4.66 9.67
CA GLY A 40 -19.16 -4.87 11.02
C GLY A 40 -17.99 -5.87 11.08
N LYS A 41 -17.38 -6.21 9.95
CA LYS A 41 -16.37 -7.29 9.86
C LYS A 41 -14.96 -6.84 10.21
N ILE A 42 -14.67 -5.54 10.15
CA ILE A 42 -13.33 -4.97 10.36
C ILE A 42 -13.39 -3.63 11.09
N LEU A 43 -12.27 -3.24 11.71
CA LEU A 43 -12.08 -1.92 12.31
C LEU A 43 -11.97 -0.82 11.23
N PRO A 44 -12.43 0.40 11.53
CA PRO A 44 -12.24 1.53 10.62
C PRO A 44 -10.76 1.90 10.54
N LEU A 45 -10.29 2.35 9.36
CA LEU A 45 -8.89 2.75 9.17
C LEU A 45 -8.41 3.75 10.23
N ARG A 46 -9.23 4.74 10.60
CA ARG A 46 -8.86 5.69 11.66
C ARG A 46 -8.55 5.01 13.00
N GLU A 47 -9.22 3.92 13.32
CA GLU A 47 -8.93 3.11 14.50
C GLU A 47 -7.59 2.40 14.38
N ILE A 48 -7.33 1.81 13.20
CA ILE A 48 -6.07 1.15 12.87
C ILE A 48 -4.91 2.14 12.96
N GLU A 49 -5.03 3.30 12.31
CA GLU A 49 -4.03 4.36 12.33
C GLU A 49 -3.76 4.86 13.75
N ARG A 50 -4.80 5.09 14.56
CA ARG A 50 -4.65 5.53 15.95
C ARG A 50 -3.87 4.53 16.79
N ARG A 51 -4.02 3.23 16.53
CA ARG A 51 -3.29 2.18 17.24
C ARG A 51 -1.85 2.07 16.75
N VAL A 52 -1.64 2.09 15.44
CA VAL A 52 -0.36 1.65 14.84
C VAL A 52 0.60 2.81 14.59
N VAL A 53 0.15 3.95 14.08
CA VAL A 53 1.04 5.09 13.73
C VAL A 53 1.92 5.53 14.92
N PRO A 54 1.40 5.65 16.17
CA PRO A 54 2.24 6.01 17.31
C PRO A 54 3.34 5.00 17.67
N GLN A 55 3.18 3.74 17.26
CA GLN A 55 4.15 2.65 17.50
C GLN A 55 5.31 2.69 16.49
N VAL A 56 5.13 3.33 15.32
CA VAL A 56 6.11 3.40 14.24
C VAL A 56 6.84 4.75 14.30
N ARG A 57 7.56 5.00 15.40
CA ARG A 57 8.21 6.30 15.66
C ARG A 57 9.29 6.65 14.64
N GLY A 58 9.49 7.95 14.39
CA GLY A 58 10.50 8.42 13.44
C GLY A 58 10.24 7.98 12.00
N ALA A 59 8.98 7.69 11.65
CA ALA A 59 8.58 7.42 10.28
C ALA A 59 7.37 8.29 9.92
N GLN A 60 7.30 8.73 8.66
CA GLN A 60 6.17 9.47 8.11
C GLN A 60 5.17 8.47 7.52
N TYR A 61 3.92 8.53 7.97
CA TYR A 61 2.85 7.72 7.37
C TYR A 61 2.51 8.25 5.97
N LEU A 62 2.48 7.34 4.98
CA LEU A 62 2.24 7.67 3.57
C LEU A 62 0.83 7.27 3.12
N GLY A 63 0.24 6.25 3.74
CA GLY A 63 -1.06 5.71 3.38
C GLY A 63 -1.19 4.23 3.69
N PHE A 64 -2.24 3.62 3.18
CA PHE A 64 -2.55 2.21 3.42
C PHE A 64 -3.05 1.54 2.14
N ASP A 65 -2.93 0.22 2.09
CA ASP A 65 -3.72 -0.65 1.23
C ASP A 65 -4.58 -1.56 2.10
N TYR A 66 -5.69 -2.05 1.56
CA TYR A 66 -6.53 -3.05 2.20
C TYR A 66 -6.67 -4.27 1.30
N ASP A 67 -6.25 -5.43 1.81
CA ASP A 67 -6.45 -6.73 1.17
C ASP A 67 -7.71 -7.39 1.77
N PRO A 68 -8.84 -7.39 1.05
CA PRO A 68 -10.10 -7.96 1.55
C PRO A 68 -10.06 -9.49 1.65
N ASP A 69 -9.27 -10.16 0.82
CA ASP A 69 -9.18 -11.62 0.80
C ASP A 69 -8.46 -12.14 2.04
N ARG A 70 -7.42 -11.40 2.46
CA ARG A 70 -6.62 -11.73 3.66
C ARG A 70 -7.10 -11.00 4.92
N GLY A 71 -7.92 -9.97 4.78
CA GLY A 71 -8.35 -9.13 5.90
C GLY A 71 -7.19 -8.36 6.54
N ILE A 72 -6.25 -7.88 5.72
CA ILE A 72 -5.02 -7.21 6.18
C ILE A 72 -5.03 -5.76 5.70
N TYR A 73 -4.71 -4.84 6.60
CA TYR A 73 -4.27 -3.49 6.26
C TYR A 73 -2.75 -3.46 6.15
N THR A 74 -2.22 -2.98 5.04
CA THR A 74 -0.78 -2.72 4.89
C THR A 74 -0.55 -1.22 4.97
N LEU A 75 0.02 -0.76 6.09
CA LEU A 75 0.35 0.64 6.31
C LEU A 75 1.76 0.94 5.78
N LYS A 76 1.88 2.01 5.00
CA LYS A 76 3.14 2.45 4.39
C LYS A 76 3.73 3.60 5.18
N PHE A 77 5.01 3.52 5.48
CA PHE A 77 5.75 4.60 6.13
C PHE A 77 7.06 4.89 5.43
N LEU A 78 7.51 6.14 5.46
CA LEU A 78 8.85 6.56 5.05
C LEU A 78 9.72 6.74 6.30
N ARG A 79 10.84 6.02 6.38
CA ARG A 79 11.85 6.18 7.43
C ARG A 79 13.23 6.16 6.79
N ASP A 80 14.02 7.21 7.06
CA ASP A 80 15.41 7.33 6.57
C ASP A 80 15.54 7.14 5.04
N GLY A 81 14.56 7.64 4.27
CA GLY A 81 14.53 7.51 2.81
C GLY A 81 14.06 6.14 2.29
N ALA A 82 13.79 5.17 3.15
CA ALA A 82 13.25 3.86 2.79
C ALA A 82 11.76 3.74 3.15
N VAL A 83 10.99 3.11 2.25
CA VAL A 83 9.61 2.73 2.55
C VAL A 83 9.62 1.48 3.41
N ILE A 84 8.83 1.47 4.47
CA ILE A 84 8.56 0.30 5.28
C ILE A 84 7.06 0.02 5.25
N TRP A 85 6.70 -1.26 5.18
CA TRP A 85 5.32 -1.72 5.23
C TRP A 85 5.05 -2.38 6.58
N VAL A 86 3.88 -2.12 7.13
CA VAL A 86 3.41 -2.70 8.38
C VAL A 86 2.07 -3.34 8.11
N ASP A 87 2.04 -4.67 8.18
CA ASP A 87 0.81 -5.44 8.02
C ASP A 87 0.07 -5.50 9.36
N VAL A 88 -1.25 -5.29 9.29
CA VAL A 88 -2.13 -5.17 10.45
C VAL A 88 -3.39 -5.97 10.19
N ASP A 89 -3.76 -6.83 11.14
CA ASP A 89 -5.03 -7.56 11.09
C ASP A 89 -6.20 -6.57 11.19
N ALA A 90 -7.11 -6.61 10.20
CA ALA A 90 -8.18 -5.62 10.09
C ALA A 90 -9.27 -5.78 11.16
N ARG A 91 -9.36 -6.94 11.82
CA ARG A 91 -10.40 -7.22 12.84
C ARG A 91 -9.97 -6.77 14.24
N THR A 92 -8.68 -6.93 14.53
CA THR A 92 -8.11 -6.72 15.86
C THR A 92 -7.25 -5.46 15.94
N GLY A 93 -6.70 -5.00 14.81
CA GLY A 93 -5.74 -3.90 14.76
C GLY A 93 -4.35 -4.28 15.27
N GLN A 94 -4.04 -5.57 15.38
CA GLN A 94 -2.72 -6.06 15.78
C GLN A 94 -1.76 -6.07 14.58
N ILE A 95 -0.52 -5.65 14.81
CA ILE A 95 0.54 -5.74 13.80
C ILE A 95 0.91 -7.21 13.61
N THR A 96 0.80 -7.70 12.39
CA THR A 96 1.09 -9.09 12.01
C THR A 96 2.42 -9.24 11.28
N GLY A 97 2.94 -8.16 10.68
CA GLY A 97 4.18 -8.19 9.91
C GLY A 97 4.80 -6.81 9.70
N ARG A 98 6.10 -6.80 9.39
CA ARG A 98 6.85 -5.61 8.99
C ARG A 98 7.87 -5.98 7.91
N SER A 99 7.97 -5.16 6.86
CA SER A 99 8.95 -5.33 5.79
C SER A 99 9.56 -3.99 5.36
N ARG A 100 10.69 -4.02 4.65
CA ARG A 100 11.48 -2.89 4.12
C ARG A 100 11.96 -3.22 2.72
#